data_AF-A0A662REV5-F1
#
_entry.id   AF-A0A662REV5-F1
#
_cell.length_a   1.000
_cell.length_b   1.000
_cell.length_c   1.000
_cell.angle_alpha   90.00
_cell.angle_beta   90.00
_cell.angle_gamma   90.00
#
_symmetry.space_group_name_H-M   'P 1'
#
loop_
_entity.id
_entity.type
_entity.pdbx_description
1 polymer ?
#
loop_
_entity_poly.entity_id
_entity_poly.type
_entity_poly.pdbx_seq_one_letter_code
_entity_poly.pdbx_strand_id
1 'polypeptide(L)'
;GTMIEVPRAAVTADEIATEAEFFSFGTNDLTQMTFGFSRDDVGKFLPFYVKEGILASDPFVTIDQTGVGKLVEMGTQKGRSTKPDLKIGICGEHGGNPASVEFCHRTGLDYVSCSPFRIPIAILAAAQAAVKEKDA
;
A
#
# COMPACT_ATOMS: atom_id res chain seq x y z
N GLY A 1 14.03 6.01 9.75
CA GLY A 1 12.89 5.22 9.22
C GLY A 1 13.35 4.37 8.06
N THR A 2 12.45 3.64 7.42
CA THR A 2 12.80 2.76 6.28
C THR A 2 11.63 2.59 5.32
N MET A 3 11.93 2.22 4.07
CA MET A 3 10.90 1.66 3.18
C MET A 3 10.58 0.21 3.55
N ILE A 4 9.30 -0.13 3.45
CA ILE A 4 8.80 -1.50 3.51
C ILE A 4 8.34 -1.87 2.09
N GLU A 5 9.28 -2.33 1.28
CA GLU A 5 9.11 -2.57 -0.15
C GLU A 5 9.57 -3.96 -0.62
N VAL A 6 10.12 -4.75 0.31
CA VAL A 6 10.43 -6.17 0.12
C VAL A 6 9.52 -7.02 1.01
N PRO A 7 8.97 -8.15 0.54
CA PRO A 7 8.04 -8.97 1.33
C PRO A 7 8.61 -9.41 2.68
N ARG A 8 9.92 -9.72 2.73
CA ARG A 8 10.60 -10.07 3.98
C ARG A 8 10.51 -8.96 5.04
N ALA A 9 10.59 -7.69 4.63
CA ALA A 9 10.51 -6.57 5.56
C ALA A 9 9.12 -6.45 6.20
N ALA A 10 8.04 -6.74 5.46
CA ALA A 10 6.70 -6.82 6.03
C ALA A 10 6.56 -8.00 7.01
N VAL A 11 7.13 -9.16 6.67
CA VAL A 11 7.07 -10.37 7.50
C VAL A 11 7.85 -10.22 8.81
N THR A 12 8.98 -9.50 8.80
CA THR A 12 9.84 -9.26 9.99
C THR A 12 9.75 -7.81 10.49
N ALA A 13 8.62 -7.13 10.26
CA ALA A 13 8.49 -5.70 10.55
C ALA A 13 8.63 -5.35 12.03
N ASP A 14 8.36 -6.30 12.93
CA ASP A 14 8.54 -6.21 14.37
C ASP A 14 10.03 -6.07 14.76
N GLU A 15 10.92 -6.78 14.07
CA GLU A 15 12.36 -6.63 14.25
C GLU A 15 12.85 -5.30 13.67
N ILE A 16 12.35 -4.93 12.48
CA ILE A 16 12.76 -3.68 11.81
C ILE A 16 12.33 -2.46 12.64
N ALA A 17 11.18 -2.52 13.31
CA ALA A 17 10.65 -1.45 14.12
C ALA A 17 11.48 -1.13 15.39
N THR A 18 12.41 -2.01 15.80
CA THR A 18 13.35 -1.67 16.89
C THR A 18 14.22 -0.47 16.49
N GLU A 19 14.69 -0.47 15.24
CA GLU A 19 15.58 0.58 14.71
C GLU A 19 14.82 1.69 13.98
N ALA A 20 13.74 1.35 13.27
CA ALA A 20 13.04 2.32 12.42
C ALA A 20 12.10 3.22 13.22
N GLU A 21 12.20 4.54 12.99
CA GLU A 21 11.29 5.55 13.57
C GLU A 21 10.01 5.78 12.75
N PHE A 22 9.99 5.33 11.50
CA PHE A 22 8.82 5.36 10.63
C PHE A 22 8.94 4.31 9.53
N PHE A 23 7.82 3.87 8.99
CA PHE A 23 7.71 3.06 7.78
C PHE A 23 7.08 3.83 6.64
N SER A 24 7.61 3.64 5.44
CA SER A 24 6.95 4.06 4.19
C SER A 24 6.79 2.84 3.29
N PHE A 25 5.57 2.41 3.03
CA PHE A 25 5.34 1.30 2.10
C PHE A 25 5.64 1.73 0.66
N GLY A 26 6.72 1.19 0.11
CA GLY A 26 7.08 1.31 -1.30
C GLY A 26 6.28 0.29 -2.11
N THR A 27 4.99 0.57 -2.29
CA THR A 27 4.05 -0.44 -2.82
C THR A 27 4.28 -0.79 -4.28
N ASN A 28 4.99 0.04 -5.05
CA ASN A 28 5.37 -0.32 -6.42
C ASN A 28 6.29 -1.56 -6.42
N ASP A 29 7.39 -1.51 -5.69
CA ASP A 29 8.34 -2.61 -5.56
C ASP A 29 7.77 -3.77 -4.75
N LEU A 30 6.97 -3.48 -3.71
CA LEU A 30 6.29 -4.53 -2.95
C LEU A 30 5.34 -5.33 -3.85
N THR A 31 4.59 -4.67 -4.74
CA THR A 31 3.76 -5.35 -5.75
C THR A 31 4.62 -6.19 -6.69
N GLN A 32 5.75 -5.66 -7.19
CA GLN A 32 6.65 -6.41 -8.06
C GLN A 32 7.11 -7.71 -7.42
N MET A 33 7.59 -7.64 -6.18
CA MET A 33 8.12 -8.79 -5.46
C MET A 33 7.03 -9.77 -5.02
N THR A 34 5.82 -9.27 -4.72
CA THR A 34 4.69 -10.12 -4.30
C THR A 34 4.08 -10.89 -5.47
N PHE A 35 3.90 -10.24 -6.62
CA PHE A 35 3.37 -10.87 -7.82
C PHE A 35 4.44 -11.61 -8.65
N GLY A 36 5.71 -11.30 -8.43
CA GLY A 36 6.79 -11.73 -9.33
C GLY A 36 6.74 -11.00 -10.68
N PHE A 37 6.22 -9.78 -10.71
CA PHE A 37 6.05 -8.99 -11.93
C PHE A 37 7.16 -7.95 -12.07
N SER A 38 7.94 -8.04 -13.15
CA SER A 38 8.83 -6.95 -13.58
C SER A 38 7.98 -5.83 -14.19
N ARG A 39 8.01 -4.61 -13.64
CA ARG A 39 7.26 -3.46 -14.19
C ARG A 39 7.63 -3.13 -15.64
N ASP A 40 8.85 -3.41 -16.04
CA ASP A 40 9.33 -3.15 -17.40
C ASP A 40 8.81 -4.19 -18.40
N ASP A 41 8.42 -5.39 -17.93
CA ASP A 41 7.99 -6.50 -18.79
C ASP A 41 6.49 -6.80 -18.72
N VAL A 42 5.83 -6.41 -17.63
CA VAL A 42 4.45 -6.80 -17.32
C VAL A 42 3.45 -6.30 -18.36
N GLY A 43 3.74 -5.20 -19.05
CA GLY A 43 2.91 -4.67 -20.14
C GLY A 43 2.68 -5.65 -21.30
N LYS A 44 3.50 -6.70 -21.43
CA LYS A 44 3.37 -7.73 -22.47
C LYS A 44 2.18 -8.67 -22.24
N PHE A 45 1.72 -8.83 -21.00
CA PHE A 45 0.67 -9.81 -20.66
C PHE A 45 -0.40 -9.28 -19.70
N LEU A 46 -0.13 -8.26 -18.89
CA LEU A 46 -1.09 -7.75 -17.91
C LEU A 46 -2.40 -7.23 -18.52
N PRO A 47 -2.40 -6.52 -19.66
CA PRO A 47 -3.67 -6.14 -20.31
C PRO A 47 -4.54 -7.35 -20.66
N PHE A 48 -3.93 -8.48 -21.04
CA PHE A 48 -4.64 -9.73 -21.29
C PHE A 48 -5.22 -10.31 -19.99
N TYR A 49 -4.46 -10.33 -18.89
CA TYR A 49 -4.94 -10.82 -17.59
C TYR A 49 -6.16 -10.04 -17.10
N VAL A 50 -6.16 -8.72 -17.27
CA VAL A 50 -7.30 -7.88 -16.89
C VAL A 50 -8.50 -8.12 -17.82
N LYS A 51 -8.27 -8.21 -19.13
CA LYS A 51 -9.33 -8.45 -20.11
C LYS A 51 -10.04 -9.80 -19.92
N GLU A 52 -9.28 -10.85 -19.61
CA GLU A 52 -9.83 -12.19 -19.37
C GLU A 52 -10.33 -12.40 -17.93
N GLY A 53 -10.27 -11.37 -17.08
CA GLY A 53 -10.74 -11.43 -15.70
C GLY A 53 -9.87 -12.29 -14.77
N ILE A 54 -8.65 -12.64 -15.17
CA ILE A 54 -7.66 -13.30 -14.29
C ILE A 54 -7.28 -12.35 -13.14
N LEU A 55 -7.15 -11.06 -13.44
CA LEU A 55 -7.02 -9.99 -12.45
C LEU A 55 -8.15 -8.99 -12.62
N ALA A 56 -8.71 -8.50 -11.52
CA ALA A 56 -9.79 -7.51 -11.56
C ALA A 56 -9.30 -6.14 -12.05
N SER A 57 -8.04 -5.79 -11.81
CA SER A 57 -7.42 -4.53 -12.20
C SER A 57 -5.91 -4.64 -12.29
N ASP A 58 -5.26 -3.63 -12.86
CA ASP A 58 -3.81 -3.47 -12.82
C ASP A 58 -3.33 -3.28 -11.36
N PRO A 59 -2.53 -4.21 -10.81
CA PRO A 59 -2.08 -4.16 -9.42
C PRO A 59 -1.01 -3.09 -9.14
N PHE A 60 -0.52 -2.39 -10.17
CA PHE A 60 0.37 -1.22 -10.03
C PHE A 60 -0.39 0.12 -10.00
N VAL A 61 -1.70 0.09 -10.25
CA VAL A 61 -2.57 1.27 -10.23
C VAL A 61 -3.48 1.25 -9.00
N THR A 62 -4.06 0.11 -8.69
CA THR A 62 -4.90 -0.12 -7.50
C THR A 62 -4.28 -1.24 -6.69
N ILE A 63 -4.08 -1.00 -5.39
CA ILE A 63 -3.43 -1.98 -4.53
C ILE A 63 -4.22 -3.29 -4.52
N ASP A 64 -3.54 -4.42 -4.75
CA ASP A 64 -4.12 -5.74 -4.52
C ASP A 64 -4.30 -5.94 -3.01
N GLN A 65 -5.54 -5.78 -2.53
CA GLN A 65 -5.84 -5.92 -1.10
C GLN A 65 -5.71 -7.36 -0.59
N THR A 66 -5.72 -8.37 -1.48
CA THR A 66 -5.77 -9.79 -1.08
C THR A 66 -4.40 -10.46 -0.96
N GLY A 67 -3.38 -9.91 -1.62
CA GLY A 67 -1.97 -10.31 -1.51
C GLY A 67 -1.11 -9.18 -0.94
N VAL A 68 -0.84 -8.14 -1.73
CA VAL A 68 0.02 -7.01 -1.31
C VAL A 68 -0.53 -6.32 -0.07
N GLY A 69 -1.84 -6.12 -0.01
CA GLY A 69 -2.55 -5.54 1.13
C GLY A 69 -2.34 -6.33 2.41
N LYS A 70 -2.29 -7.67 2.35
CA LYS A 70 -1.99 -8.49 3.53
C LYS A 70 -0.57 -8.27 4.06
N LEU A 71 0.40 -7.99 3.18
CA LEU A 71 1.75 -7.62 3.61
C LEU A 71 1.76 -6.22 4.24
N VAL A 72 0.98 -5.28 3.72
CA VAL A 72 0.82 -3.94 4.32
C VAL A 72 0.17 -4.01 5.71
N GLU A 73 -0.91 -4.79 5.85
CA GLU A 73 -1.59 -5.04 7.12
C GLU A 73 -0.64 -5.71 8.13
N MET A 74 0.04 -6.79 7.72
CA MET A 74 1.00 -7.52 8.55
C MET A 74 2.16 -6.62 9.00
N GLY A 75 2.75 -5.86 8.08
CA GLY A 75 3.85 -4.95 8.37
C GLY A 75 3.43 -3.84 9.33
N THR A 76 2.23 -3.30 9.16
CA THR A 76 1.66 -2.29 10.06
C THR A 76 1.43 -2.84 11.46
N GLN A 77 0.80 -4.01 11.57
CA GLN A 77 0.51 -4.66 12.86
C GLN A 77 1.78 -5.02 13.62
N LYS A 78 2.75 -5.66 12.95
CA LYS A 78 4.04 -6.05 13.55
C LYS A 78 4.91 -4.85 13.90
N GLY A 79 4.95 -3.83 13.04
CA GLY A 79 5.67 -2.59 13.34
C GLY A 79 5.14 -1.93 14.60
N ARG A 80 3.81 -1.81 14.72
CA ARG A 80 3.17 -1.21 15.90
C ARG A 80 3.15 -2.11 17.13
N SER A 81 3.29 -3.43 16.99
CA SER A 81 3.49 -4.30 18.16
C SER A 81 4.83 -4.06 18.85
N THR A 82 5.86 -3.67 18.10
CA THR A 82 7.15 -3.27 18.68
C THR A 82 7.18 -1.80 19.09
N LYS A 83 6.60 -0.90 18.29
CA LYS A 83 6.60 0.55 18.51
C LYS A 83 5.20 1.12 18.29
N PRO A 84 4.36 1.25 19.34
CA PRO A 84 2.95 1.63 19.20
C PRO A 84 2.72 2.96 18.44
N ASP A 85 3.59 3.95 18.66
CA ASP A 85 3.51 5.26 18.01
C ASP A 85 4.27 5.35 16.67
N LEU A 86 4.67 4.20 16.09
CA LEU A 86 5.38 4.15 14.82
C LEU A 86 4.55 4.83 13.73
N LYS A 87 5.15 5.83 13.07
CA LYS A 87 4.55 6.53 11.94
C LYS A 87 4.66 5.68 10.69
N ILE A 88 3.52 5.42 10.05
CA ILE A 88 3.44 4.51 8.91
C ILE A 88 2.68 5.20 7.79
N GLY A 89 3.29 5.31 6.62
CA GLY A 89 2.60 5.78 5.43
C GLY A 89 2.87 4.92 4.21
N ILE A 90 2.32 5.35 3.09
CA ILE A 90 2.50 4.74 1.77
C ILE A 90 2.99 5.80 0.78
N CYS A 91 3.85 5.40 -0.14
CA CYS A 91 4.27 6.21 -1.27
C CYS A 91 4.06 5.47 -2.59
N GLY A 92 4.04 6.23 -3.69
CA GLY A 92 3.92 5.70 -5.05
C GLY A 92 2.54 5.92 -5.67
N GLU A 93 2.26 5.16 -6.72
CA GLU A 93 1.07 5.35 -7.55
C GLU A 93 -0.23 5.12 -6.75
N HIS A 94 -0.22 4.11 -5.89
CA HIS A 94 -1.34 3.73 -5.03
C HIS A 94 -1.76 4.84 -4.05
N GLY A 95 -0.81 5.69 -3.61
CA GLY A 95 -1.11 6.79 -2.68
C GLY A 95 -2.05 7.85 -3.25
N GLY A 96 -2.27 7.86 -4.57
CA GLY A 96 -3.22 8.76 -5.25
C GLY A 96 -4.45 8.06 -5.82
N ASN A 97 -4.62 6.76 -5.57
CA ASN A 97 -5.75 5.97 -6.05
C ASN A 97 -6.84 5.90 -4.95
N PRO A 98 -8.10 6.32 -5.19
CA PRO A 98 -9.11 6.40 -4.14
C PRO A 98 -9.37 5.10 -3.37
N ALA A 99 -9.48 3.96 -4.06
CA ALA A 99 -9.71 2.66 -3.41
C ALA A 99 -8.51 2.23 -2.55
N SER A 100 -7.30 2.56 -3.00
CA SER A 100 -6.06 2.27 -2.27
C SER A 100 -5.91 3.20 -1.06
N VAL A 101 -6.29 4.48 -1.16
CA VAL A 101 -6.33 5.42 -0.04
C VAL A 101 -7.34 4.97 1.02
N GLU A 102 -8.53 4.53 0.63
CA GLU A 102 -9.54 3.98 1.54
C GLU A 102 -9.03 2.71 2.25
N PHE A 103 -8.30 1.84 1.54
CA PHE A 103 -7.62 0.69 2.15
C PHE A 103 -6.56 1.12 3.18
N CYS A 104 -5.75 2.13 2.87
CA CYS A 104 -4.72 2.64 3.79
C CYS A 104 -5.35 3.21 5.06
N HIS A 105 -6.46 3.94 4.93
CA HIS A 105 -7.26 4.45 6.05
C HIS A 105 -7.71 3.31 6.97
N ARG A 106 -8.37 2.29 6.41
CA ARG A 106 -8.86 1.13 7.17
C ARG A 106 -7.74 0.30 7.82
N THR A 107 -6.57 0.27 7.19
CA THR A 107 -5.38 -0.41 7.74
C THR A 107 -4.70 0.42 8.85
N GLY A 108 -5.11 1.68 9.02
CA GLY A 108 -4.62 2.58 10.07
C GLY A 108 -3.30 3.26 9.74
N LEU A 109 -2.96 3.45 8.45
CA LEU A 109 -1.80 4.25 8.07
C LEU A 109 -1.99 5.72 8.48
N ASP A 110 -0.90 6.38 8.87
CA ASP A 110 -0.88 7.79 9.28
C ASP A 110 -0.98 8.76 8.09
N TYR A 111 -0.46 8.39 6.92
CA TYR A 111 -0.48 9.26 5.73
C TYR A 111 -0.40 8.50 4.41
N VAL A 112 -0.83 9.18 3.34
CA VAL A 112 -0.59 8.78 1.95
C VAL A 112 0.25 9.85 1.25
N SER A 113 1.18 9.42 0.39
CA SER A 113 2.03 10.31 -0.40
C SER A 113 1.85 9.98 -1.89
N CYS A 114 1.56 11.01 -2.69
CA CYS A 114 1.28 10.87 -4.12
C CYS A 114 1.86 12.03 -4.93
N SER A 115 1.85 11.92 -6.25
CA SER A 115 2.31 12.98 -7.15
C SER A 115 1.47 14.26 -7.00
N PRO A 116 2.05 15.46 -7.25
CA PRO A 116 1.38 16.74 -6.96
C PRO A 116 -0.04 16.86 -7.52
N PHE A 117 -0.25 16.41 -8.76
CA PHE A 117 -1.56 16.49 -9.42
C PHE A 117 -2.62 15.55 -8.82
N ARG A 118 -2.21 14.52 -8.07
CA ARG A 118 -3.11 13.59 -7.39
C ARG A 118 -3.44 14.00 -5.96
N ILE A 119 -2.78 15.03 -5.42
CA ILE A 119 -3.04 15.52 -4.05
C ILE A 119 -4.53 15.81 -3.82
N PRO A 120 -5.26 16.54 -4.70
CA PRO A 120 -6.69 16.79 -4.49
C PRO A 120 -7.54 15.53 -4.45
N ILE A 121 -7.19 14.51 -5.26
CA ILE A 121 -7.87 13.21 -5.30
C ILE A 121 -7.64 12.46 -3.99
N ALA A 122 -6.40 12.43 -3.51
CA ALA A 122 -6.04 11.77 -2.26
C ALA A 122 -6.75 12.42 -1.05
N ILE A 123 -6.83 13.75 -1.00
CA ILE A 123 -7.57 14.49 0.05
C ILE A 123 -9.04 14.10 0.04
N LEU A 124 -9.69 14.13 -1.13
CA LEU A 124 -11.11 13.78 -1.24
C LEU A 124 -11.37 12.32 -0.85
N ALA A 125 -10.53 11.40 -1.32
CA ALA A 125 -10.66 9.98 -1.00
C ALA A 125 -10.46 9.69 0.49
N ALA A 126 -9.46 10.32 1.13
CA ALA A 126 -9.21 10.18 2.56
C ALA A 126 -10.39 10.73 3.39
N ALA A 127 -10.93 11.89 3.00
CA ALA A 127 -12.10 12.46 3.66
C ALA A 127 -13.33 11.55 3.52
N GLN A 128 -13.57 10.99 2.33
CA GLN A 128 -14.67 10.04 2.09
C GLN A 128 -14.51 8.76 2.92
N ALA A 129 -13.29 8.21 3.02
CA ALA A 129 -13.01 7.05 3.86
C ALA A 129 -13.31 7.32 5.35
N ALA A 130 -12.88 8.48 5.86
CA ALA A 130 -13.14 8.88 7.24
C ALA A 130 -14.62 9.15 7.54
N VAL A 131 -15.40 9.66 6.56
CA VAL A 131 -16.86 9.83 6.71
C VAL A 131 -17.56 8.47 6.74
N LYS A 132 -17.25 7.58 5.78
CA LYS A 132 -17.82 6.23 5.72
C LYS A 132 -17.60 5.43 6.99
N GLU A 133 -16.41 5.52 7.60
CA GLU A 133 -16.11 4.83 8.86
C GLU A 133 -16.97 5.34 10.03
N LYS A 134 -17.27 6.64 10.08
CA LYS A 134 -18.13 7.22 11.13
C LYS A 134 -19.60 6.80 11.01
N ASP A 135 -20.04 6.53 9.78
CA ASP A 135 -21.43 6.17 9.47
C ASP A 135 -21.68 4.64 9.57
N ALA A 136 -20.63 3.83 9.79
CA ALA A 136 -20.69 2.36 9.90
C ALA A 136 -20.85 1.89 11.34
#